data_AF-A0A0F3N2Q5-F1
#
_entry.id   AF-A0A0F3N2Q5-F1
#
_cell.length_a   1.000
_cell.length_b   1.000
_cell.length_c   1.000
_cell.angle_alpha   90.00
_cell.angle_beta   90.00
_cell.angle_gamma   90.00
#
_symmetry.space_group_name_H-M   'P 1'
#
loop_
_entity.id
_entity.type
_entity.pdbx_description
1 polymer ?
#
loop_
_entity_poly.entity_id
_entity_poly.type
_entity_poly.pdbx_seq_one_letter_code
_entity_poly.pdbx_strand_id
1 'polypeptide(L)'
;MSNIGNVEILQIIDSVAREKGISKEILISTVEQAVQAAGRKKYGNEYNIKAQINRKTGEINLLRILKIVEDVEDYLTQISLEEALIKNPEAKIGDEIYEYLPPIDHARVSAQAAKQVITQRVIEAEREKQYHDFKDRKGEIINGIVKRIEYGDIIVDLSRAEAIIKKIN
;
A
#
# COMPACT_ATOMS: atom_id res chain seq x y z
N MET A 1 21.55 10.97 -11.87
CA MET A 1 22.29 10.02 -11.01
C MET A 1 21.29 8.99 -10.49
N SER A 2 21.59 7.71 -10.72
CA SER A 2 21.01 6.50 -10.09
C SER A 2 19.52 6.19 -10.27
N ASN A 3 19.11 5.83 -11.49
CA ASN A 3 17.79 5.22 -11.79
C ASN A 3 17.67 3.74 -11.33
N ILE A 4 18.64 3.23 -10.56
CA ILE A 4 18.80 1.80 -10.25
C ILE A 4 17.78 1.33 -9.20
N GLY A 5 17.52 2.13 -8.16
CA GLY A 5 16.57 1.75 -7.11
C GLY A 5 15.10 1.76 -7.55
N ASN A 6 14.76 2.57 -8.57
CA ASN A 6 13.40 2.69 -9.11
C ASN A 6 13.02 1.48 -9.98
N VAL A 7 13.98 0.95 -10.74
CA VAL A 7 13.74 -0.27 -11.53
C VAL A 7 13.64 -1.49 -10.61
N GLU A 8 14.42 -1.52 -9.53
CA GLU A 8 14.43 -2.61 -8.55
C GLU A 8 13.07 -2.77 -7.84
N ILE A 9 12.38 -1.67 -7.49
CA ILE A 9 11.06 -1.75 -6.84
C ILE A 9 10.01 -2.41 -7.75
N LEU A 10 10.02 -2.13 -9.05
CA LEU A 10 9.10 -2.76 -10.01
C LEU A 10 9.40 -4.25 -10.17
N GLN A 11 10.68 -4.64 -10.18
CA GLN A 11 11.08 -6.05 -10.26
C GLN A 11 10.64 -6.84 -9.02
N ILE A 12 10.77 -6.26 -7.83
CA ILE A 12 10.30 -6.88 -6.57
C ILE A 12 8.78 -7.07 -6.62
N ILE A 13 8.05 -6.02 -7.01
CA ILE A 13 6.59 -6.07 -7.17
C ILE A 13 6.19 -7.17 -8.16
N ASP A 14 6.85 -7.24 -9.31
CA ASP A 14 6.59 -8.24 -10.35
C ASP A 14 6.86 -9.67 -9.87
N SER A 15 7.94 -9.86 -9.12
CA SER A 15 8.27 -11.17 -8.55
C SER A 15 7.18 -11.63 -7.58
N VAL A 16 6.76 -10.77 -6.66
CA VAL A 16 5.77 -11.16 -5.65
C VAL A 16 4.37 -11.30 -6.26
N ALA A 17 4.00 -10.46 -7.22
CA ALA A 17 2.76 -10.61 -7.96
C ALA A 17 2.64 -12.01 -8.59
N ARG A 18 3.71 -12.48 -9.26
CA ARG A 18 3.75 -13.82 -9.87
C ARG A 18 3.75 -14.94 -8.84
N GLU A 19 4.59 -14.85 -7.81
CA GLU A 19 4.75 -15.92 -6.82
C GLU A 19 3.46 -16.15 -6.02
N LYS A 20 2.75 -15.06 -5.69
CA LYS A 20 1.61 -15.10 -4.77
C LYS A 20 0.26 -14.95 -5.45
N GLY A 21 0.25 -14.79 -6.78
CA GLY A 21 -0.99 -14.61 -7.56
C GLY A 21 -1.73 -13.32 -7.24
N ILE A 22 -1.02 -12.29 -6.77
CA ILE A 22 -1.60 -10.99 -6.41
C ILE A 22 -1.48 -10.05 -7.61
N SER A 23 -2.51 -9.24 -7.85
CA SER A 23 -2.47 -8.23 -8.90
C SER A 23 -1.32 -7.24 -8.67
N LYS A 24 -0.49 -7.05 -9.71
CA LYS A 24 0.57 -6.04 -9.75
C LYS A 24 0.03 -4.65 -9.40
N GLU A 25 -1.17 -4.33 -9.87
CA GLU A 25 -1.83 -3.03 -9.63
C GLU A 25 -2.06 -2.77 -8.14
N ILE A 26 -2.54 -3.80 -7.43
CA ILE A 26 -2.76 -3.73 -5.99
C ILE A 26 -1.45 -3.44 -5.27
N LEU A 27 -0.40 -4.20 -5.57
CA LEU A 27 0.91 -4.01 -4.94
C LEU A 27 1.47 -2.61 -5.18
N ILE A 28 1.39 -2.09 -6.41
CA ILE A 28 1.87 -0.74 -6.71
C ILE A 28 1.08 0.31 -5.94
N SER A 29 -0.24 0.20 -5.91
CA SER A 29 -1.09 1.12 -5.14
C SER A 29 -0.76 1.10 -3.64
N THR A 30 -0.39 -0.05 -3.08
CA THR A 30 -0.02 -0.14 -1.66
C THR A 30 1.35 0.48 -1.41
N VAL A 31 2.30 0.35 -2.34
CA VAL A 31 3.60 1.04 -2.24
C VAL A 31 3.40 2.55 -2.35
N GLU A 32 2.56 3.02 -3.27
CA GLU A 32 2.17 4.44 -3.37
C GLU A 32 1.62 4.95 -2.03
N GLN A 33 0.72 4.22 -1.38
CA GLN A 33 0.20 4.59 -0.06
C GLN A 33 1.28 4.70 1.02
N ALA A 34 2.26 3.78 1.03
CA ALA A 34 3.37 3.83 1.97
C ALA A 34 4.29 5.03 1.73
N VAL A 35 4.61 5.33 0.46
CA VAL A 35 5.41 6.50 0.11
C VAL A 35 4.63 7.79 0.41
N GLN A 36 3.32 7.79 0.18
CA GLN A 36 2.43 8.90 0.54
C GLN A 36 2.46 9.18 2.04
N ALA A 37 2.40 8.15 2.89
CA ALA A 37 2.52 8.30 4.34
C ALA A 37 3.88 8.91 4.74
N ALA A 38 4.97 8.49 4.10
CA ALA A 38 6.29 9.10 4.29
C ALA A 38 6.33 10.56 3.83
N GLY A 39 5.66 10.87 2.72
CA GLY A 39 5.47 12.23 2.20
C GLY A 39 4.77 13.15 3.19
N ARG A 40 3.64 12.70 3.75
CA ARG A 40 2.89 13.42 4.80
C ARG A 40 3.75 13.70 6.03
N LYS A 41 4.54 12.71 6.47
CA LYS A 41 5.44 12.90 7.61
C LYS A 41 6.52 13.96 7.37
N LYS A 42 7.02 14.10 6.13
CA LYS A 42 8.06 15.08 5.80
C LYS A 42 7.51 16.47 5.54
N TYR A 43 6.45 16.57 4.75
CA TYR A 43 5.95 17.86 4.25
C TYR A 43 4.82 18.43 5.10
N GLY A 44 4.10 17.60 5.86
CA GLY A 44 3.00 18.01 6.72
C GLY A 44 1.80 17.06 6.55
N ASN A 45 1.21 16.63 7.67
CA ASN A 45 0.10 15.68 7.65
C ASN A 45 -1.22 16.32 7.19
N GLU A 46 -1.31 17.65 7.24
CA GLU A 46 -2.49 18.42 6.84
C GLU A 46 -2.58 18.58 5.31
N TYR A 47 -1.46 18.41 4.59
CA TYR A 47 -1.46 18.44 3.15
C TYR A 47 -2.07 17.17 2.55
N ASN A 48 -2.90 17.35 1.53
CA ASN A 48 -3.36 16.24 0.69
C ASN A 48 -2.24 15.80 -0.26
N ILE A 49 -1.38 14.91 0.22
CA ILE A 49 -0.26 14.36 -0.55
C ILE A 49 -0.68 13.05 -1.19
N LYS A 50 -0.26 12.86 -2.44
CA LYS A 50 -0.40 11.63 -3.23
C LYS A 50 0.95 11.21 -3.80
N ALA A 51 1.27 9.92 -3.72
CA ALA A 51 2.41 9.36 -4.42
C ALA A 51 1.95 8.67 -5.70
N GLN A 52 2.74 8.75 -6.76
CA GLN A 52 2.50 8.06 -8.02
C GLN A 52 3.77 7.37 -8.48
N ILE A 53 3.66 6.09 -8.85
CA ILE A 53 4.76 5.30 -9.40
C ILE A 53 4.53 5.13 -10.89
N ASN A 54 5.49 5.57 -11.69
CA ASN A 54 5.50 5.32 -13.12
C ASN A 54 5.68 3.82 -13.38
N ARG A 55 4.72 3.22 -14.06
CA ARG A 55 4.65 1.77 -14.28
C ARG A 55 5.73 1.21 -15.19
N LYS A 56 6.38 2.07 -15.98
CA LYS A 56 7.45 1.70 -16.90
C LYS A 56 8.83 1.97 -16.29
N THR A 57 9.00 3.11 -15.64
CA THR A 57 10.32 3.56 -15.15
C THR A 57 10.55 3.27 -13.67
N GLY A 58 9.47 3.08 -12.89
CA GLY A 58 9.50 2.95 -11.44
C GLY A 58 9.75 4.28 -10.71
N GLU A 59 9.82 5.39 -11.45
CA GLU A 59 9.98 6.72 -10.89
C GLU A 59 8.80 7.06 -9.99
N ILE A 60 9.11 7.59 -8.80
CA ILE A 60 8.12 7.94 -7.80
C ILE A 60 8.02 9.45 -7.72
N ASN A 61 6.83 9.97 -7.98
CA ASN A 61 6.51 11.39 -7.84
C ASN A 61 5.62 11.59 -6.63
N LEU A 62 5.86 12.68 -5.90
CA LEU A 62 4.97 13.16 -4.86
C LEU A 62 4.25 14.41 -5.35
N LEU A 63 2.94 14.42 -5.19
CA LEU A 63 2.05 15.50 -5.60
C LEU A 63 1.32 16.00 -4.37
N ARG A 64 1.23 17.32 -4.23
CA ARG A 64 0.23 17.97 -3.38
C ARG A 64 -1.01 18.22 -4.23
N ILE A 65 -2.17 17.89 -3.69
CA ILE A 65 -3.47 18.10 -4.32
C ILE A 65 -4.11 19.31 -3.65
N LEU A 66 -4.54 20.26 -4.47
CA LEU A 66 -5.31 21.42 -4.05
C LEU A 66 -6.65 21.40 -4.76
N LYS A 67 -7.74 21.57 -4.01
CA LYS A 67 -9.08 21.70 -4.56
C LYS A 67 -9.33 23.15 -4.98
N ILE A 68 -9.83 23.33 -6.19
CA ILE A 68 -10.14 24.66 -6.72
C ILE A 68 -11.51 25.08 -6.17
N VAL A 69 -11.53 26.20 -5.46
CA VAL A 69 -12.73 26.75 -4.81
C VAL A 69 -12.89 28.23 -5.13
N GLU A 70 -14.10 28.75 -4.91
CA GLU A 70 -14.39 30.17 -5.04
C GLU A 70 -13.88 30.93 -3.81
N ASP A 71 -14.33 30.53 -2.63
CA ASP A 71 -13.89 31.07 -1.35
C ASP A 71 -12.92 30.09 -0.67
N VAL A 72 -11.66 30.52 -0.47
CA VAL A 72 -10.62 29.70 0.16
C VAL A 72 -10.76 29.78 1.68
N GLU A 73 -11.08 28.64 2.30
CA GLU A 73 -11.14 28.46 3.75
C GLU A 73 -9.87 27.81 4.32
N ASP A 74 -9.27 26.91 3.54
CA ASP A 74 -8.07 26.16 3.93
C ASP A 74 -6.98 26.23 2.85
N TYR A 75 -6.01 27.13 3.03
CA TYR A 75 -4.86 27.31 2.14
C TYR A 75 -3.92 26.09 2.06
N LEU A 76 -4.07 25.10 2.95
CA LEU A 76 -3.28 23.87 2.90
C LEU A 76 -3.85 22.88 1.87
N THR A 77 -5.16 22.89 1.65
CA THR A 77 -5.84 21.92 0.77
C THR A 77 -6.65 22.55 -0.36
N GLN A 78 -6.77 23.88 -0.40
CA GLN A 78 -7.56 24.61 -1.37
C GLN A 78 -6.73 25.69 -2.09
N ILE A 79 -7.21 26.08 -3.26
CA ILE A 79 -6.65 27.16 -4.08
C ILE A 79 -7.79 27.94 -4.74
N SER A 80 -7.60 29.24 -4.93
CA SER A 80 -8.57 30.06 -5.66
C SER A 80 -8.61 29.70 -7.15
N LEU A 81 -9.75 29.94 -7.81
CA LEU A 81 -9.84 29.77 -9.27
C LEU A 81 -8.82 30.65 -10.01
N GLU A 82 -8.58 31.88 -9.54
CA GLU A 82 -7.61 32.80 -10.16
C GLU A 82 -6.19 32.22 -10.16
N GLU A 83 -5.72 31.74 -9.01
CA GLU A 83 -4.39 31.12 -8.90
C GLU A 83 -4.32 29.78 -9.65
N ALA A 84 -5.41 29.03 -9.69
CA ALA A 84 -5.49 27.79 -10.45
C ALA A 84 -5.37 28.05 -11.96
N LEU A 85 -6.02 29.10 -12.48
CA LEU A 85 -5.99 29.48 -13.90
C LEU A 85 -4.58 29.92 -14.37
N ILE A 86 -3.78 30.51 -13.49
CA ILE A 86 -2.36 30.84 -13.77
C ILE A 86 -1.55 29.58 -14.07
N LYS A 87 -1.86 28.47 -13.38
CA LYS A 87 -1.14 27.20 -13.49
C LYS A 87 -1.73 26.31 -14.59
N ASN A 88 -3.05 26.34 -14.75
CA ASN A 88 -3.79 25.58 -15.76
C ASN A 88 -4.97 26.43 -16.31
N PRO A 89 -4.89 26.94 -17.55
CA PRO A 89 -5.94 27.76 -18.14
C PRO A 89 -7.31 27.09 -18.28
N GLU A 90 -7.38 25.76 -18.20
CA GLU A 90 -8.64 25.00 -18.28
C GLU A 90 -9.26 24.68 -16.91
N ALA A 91 -8.66 25.18 -15.82
CA ALA A 91 -9.10 24.94 -14.45
C ALA A 91 -10.53 25.45 -14.19
N LYS A 92 -11.33 24.66 -13.46
CA LYS A 92 -12.69 25.05 -13.03
C LYS A 92 -12.87 24.84 -11.53
N ILE A 93 -13.82 25.57 -10.94
CA ILE A 93 -14.23 25.33 -9.56
C ILE A 93 -14.71 23.89 -9.41
N GLY A 94 -14.25 23.23 -8.35
CA GLY A 94 -14.51 21.83 -8.07
C GLY A 94 -13.45 20.86 -8.59
N ASP A 95 -12.59 21.29 -9.53
CA ASP A 95 -11.47 20.49 -10.01
C ASP A 95 -10.33 20.43 -8.97
N GLU A 96 -9.36 19.56 -9.23
CA GLU A 96 -8.12 19.46 -8.47
C GLU A 96 -6.94 19.96 -9.31
N ILE A 97 -5.98 20.62 -8.67
CA ILE A 97 -4.68 20.90 -9.24
C ILE A 97 -3.59 20.13 -8.49
N TYR A 98 -2.62 19.65 -9.26
CA TYR A 98 -1.53 18.82 -8.75
C TYR A 98 -0.22 19.61 -8.80
N GLU A 99 0.42 19.77 -7.65
CA GLU A 99 1.72 20.41 -7.54
C GLU A 99 2.80 19.38 -7.19
N TYR A 100 3.86 19.32 -7.99
CA TYR A 100 4.99 18.45 -7.70
C TYR A 100 5.72 18.91 -6.44
N LEU A 101 5.82 18.01 -5.48
CA LEU A 101 6.64 18.21 -4.29
C LEU A 101 8.08 17.81 -4.59
N PRO A 102 9.07 18.44 -3.92
CA PRO A 102 10.45 18.01 -4.03
C PRO A 102 10.58 16.50 -3.77
N PRO A 103 11.46 15.80 -4.50
CA PRO A 103 11.76 14.41 -4.19
C PRO A 103 12.21 14.28 -2.73
N ILE A 104 11.83 13.18 -2.10
CA ILE A 104 12.45 12.73 -0.86
C ILE A 104 13.56 11.78 -1.28
N ASP A 105 14.57 11.58 -0.45
CA ASP A 105 15.57 10.56 -0.77
C ASP A 105 14.94 9.18 -0.51
N HIS A 106 14.12 8.73 -1.48
CA HIS A 106 13.21 7.60 -1.31
C HIS A 106 13.88 6.26 -1.64
N ALA A 107 15.02 6.24 -2.32
CA ALA A 107 15.54 5.01 -2.92
C ALA A 107 15.70 3.86 -1.91
N ARG A 108 16.15 4.15 -0.69
CA ARG A 108 16.28 3.15 0.40
C ARG A 108 14.98 2.94 1.19
N VAL A 109 14.24 4.02 1.46
CA VAL A 109 13.00 3.98 2.26
C VAL A 109 11.88 3.29 1.49
N SER A 110 11.74 3.56 0.19
CA SER A 110 10.74 2.97 -0.69
C SER A 110 10.97 1.48 -0.92
N ALA A 111 12.21 1.01 -1.08
CA ALA A 111 12.48 -0.42 -1.26
C ALA A 111 12.15 -1.23 0.00
N GLN A 112 12.54 -0.74 1.18
CA GLN A 112 12.24 -1.42 2.44
C GLN A 112 10.75 -1.34 2.80
N ALA A 113 10.12 -0.17 2.61
CA ALA A 113 8.70 0.00 2.81
C ALA A 113 7.90 -0.85 1.82
N ALA A 114 8.31 -0.92 0.55
CA ALA A 114 7.68 -1.79 -0.44
C ALA A 114 7.81 -3.24 -0.04
N LYS A 115 8.99 -3.72 0.37
CA LYS A 115 9.15 -5.09 0.87
C LYS A 115 8.20 -5.36 2.04
N GLN A 116 8.10 -4.44 2.99
CA GLN A 116 7.23 -4.59 4.16
C GLN A 116 5.74 -4.63 3.76
N VAL A 117 5.32 -3.70 2.92
CA VAL A 117 3.96 -3.61 2.37
C VAL A 117 3.60 -4.86 1.58
N ILE A 118 4.48 -5.29 0.70
CA ILE A 118 4.31 -6.48 -0.11
C ILE A 118 4.18 -7.70 0.80
N THR A 119 5.04 -7.83 1.81
CA THR A 119 4.97 -8.93 2.79
C THR A 119 3.64 -8.91 3.55
N GLN A 120 3.17 -7.74 3.98
CA GLN A 120 1.86 -7.60 4.62
C GLN A 120 0.72 -8.01 3.69
N ARG A 121 0.75 -7.57 2.42
CA ARG A 121 -0.30 -7.90 1.45
C ARG A 121 -0.33 -9.40 1.11
N VAL A 122 0.83 -10.04 1.12
CA VAL A 122 0.94 -11.51 1.00
C VAL A 122 0.26 -12.20 2.16
N ILE A 123 0.53 -11.78 3.40
CA ILE A 123 -0.09 -12.35 4.60
C ILE A 123 -1.61 -12.16 4.57
N GLU A 124 -2.09 -10.99 4.15
CA GLU A 124 -3.53 -10.71 4.00
C GLU A 124 -4.19 -11.62 2.96
N ALA A 125 -3.57 -11.77 1.78
CA ALA A 125 -4.08 -12.65 0.74
C ALA A 125 -4.09 -14.13 1.17
N GLU A 126 -3.05 -14.57 1.89
CA GLU A 126 -2.99 -15.93 2.46
C GLU A 126 -4.10 -16.13 3.51
N ARG A 127 -4.36 -15.15 4.38
CA ARG A 127 -5.47 -15.19 5.35
C ARG A 127 -6.84 -15.20 4.68
N GLU A 128 -7.04 -14.39 3.66
CA GLU A 128 -8.31 -14.34 2.92
C GLU A 128 -8.58 -15.67 2.22
N LYS A 129 -7.58 -16.25 1.56
CA LYS A 129 -7.66 -17.59 0.97
C LYS A 129 -7.95 -18.66 2.01
N GLN A 130 -7.25 -18.64 3.14
CA GLN A 130 -7.48 -19.57 4.25
C GLN A 130 -8.91 -19.41 4.79
N TYR A 131 -9.41 -18.19 4.97
CA TYR A 131 -10.79 -17.97 5.39
C TYR A 131 -11.79 -18.60 4.39
N HIS A 132 -11.59 -18.37 3.09
CA HIS A 132 -12.45 -18.97 2.06
C HIS A 132 -12.42 -20.50 2.04
N ASP A 133 -11.26 -21.12 2.28
CA ASP A 133 -11.10 -22.58 2.32
C ASP A 133 -11.85 -23.23 3.51
N PHE A 134 -12.09 -22.49 4.61
CA PHE A 134 -12.64 -23.05 5.85
C PHE A 134 -14.01 -22.49 6.28
N LYS A 135 -14.46 -21.34 5.74
CA LYS A 135 -15.70 -20.66 6.19
C LYS A 135 -16.95 -21.55 6.14
N ASP A 136 -17.04 -22.42 5.13
CA ASP A 136 -18.22 -23.26 4.88
C ASP A 136 -18.07 -24.66 5.52
N ARG A 137 -16.91 -24.97 6.10
CA ARG A 137 -16.56 -26.29 6.64
C ARG A 137 -16.76 -26.39 8.16
N LYS A 138 -17.57 -25.50 8.72
CA LYS A 138 -17.80 -25.43 10.17
C LYS A 138 -18.55 -26.69 10.63
N GLY A 139 -17.94 -27.43 11.57
CA GLY A 139 -18.50 -28.67 12.13
C GLY A 139 -18.02 -29.94 11.44
N GLU A 140 -17.20 -29.83 10.39
CA GLU A 140 -16.53 -30.99 9.79
C GLU A 140 -15.40 -31.50 10.68
N ILE A 141 -15.23 -32.83 10.70
CA ILE A 141 -14.05 -33.46 11.29
C ILE A 141 -12.96 -33.51 10.22
N ILE A 142 -11.79 -32.96 10.55
CA ILE A 142 -10.62 -32.97 9.68
C ILE A 142 -9.42 -33.54 10.44
N ASN A 143 -8.52 -34.17 9.70
CA ASN A 143 -7.26 -34.67 10.24
C ASN A 143 -6.16 -33.61 10.10
N GLY A 144 -5.27 -33.56 11.07
CA GLY A 144 -4.12 -32.65 11.09
C GLY A 144 -2.93 -33.28 11.79
N ILE A 145 -1.73 -32.74 11.54
CA ILE A 145 -0.48 -33.22 12.12
C ILE A 145 -0.08 -32.27 13.25
N VAL A 146 0.21 -32.81 14.43
CA VAL A 146 0.72 -32.00 15.54
C VAL A 146 2.09 -31.46 15.16
N LYS A 147 2.22 -30.13 15.11
CA LYS A 147 3.45 -29.45 14.72
C LYS A 147 4.31 -29.12 15.93
N ARG A 148 3.68 -28.58 16.99
CA ARG A 148 4.33 -28.20 18.25
C ARG A 148 3.32 -27.98 19.37
N ILE A 149 3.82 -27.92 20.60
CA ILE A 149 3.06 -27.62 21.81
C ILE A 149 3.64 -26.35 22.43
N GLU A 150 2.80 -25.34 22.66
CA GLU A 150 3.19 -24.03 23.19
C GLU A 150 2.32 -23.68 24.40
N TYR A 151 2.92 -23.54 25.59
CA TYR A 151 2.22 -23.14 26.81
C TYR A 151 0.95 -23.94 27.15
N GLY A 152 0.86 -25.18 26.66
CA GLY A 152 -0.29 -26.07 26.83
C GLY A 152 -1.25 -26.11 25.64
N ASP A 153 -1.18 -25.16 24.71
CA ASP A 153 -1.90 -25.20 23.45
C ASP A 153 -1.18 -26.09 22.44
N ILE A 154 -1.94 -26.81 21.61
CA ILE A 154 -1.40 -27.68 20.57
C ILE A 154 -1.60 -27.01 19.22
N ILE A 155 -0.49 -26.75 18.51
CA ILE A 155 -0.50 -26.22 17.16
C ILE A 155 -0.54 -27.39 16.18
N VAL A 156 -1.57 -27.42 15.34
CA VAL A 156 -1.86 -28.49 14.39
C VAL A 156 -1.75 -27.94 12.97
N ASP A 157 -0.97 -28.63 12.13
CA ASP A 157 -0.86 -28.36 10.70
C ASP A 157 -1.99 -29.08 9.93
N LEU A 158 -2.76 -28.32 9.16
CA LEU A 158 -3.86 -28.80 8.31
C LEU A 158 -3.48 -28.78 6.82
N SER A 159 -2.18 -28.81 6.49
CA SER A 159 -1.56 -28.64 5.17
C SER A 159 -1.71 -27.25 4.54
N ARG A 160 -2.90 -26.65 4.60
CA ARG A 160 -3.21 -25.33 4.03
C ARG A 160 -3.44 -24.23 5.07
N ALA A 161 -3.41 -24.60 6.35
CA ALA A 161 -3.72 -23.75 7.49
C ALA A 161 -3.04 -24.28 8.74
N GLU A 162 -2.83 -23.41 9.73
CA GLU A 162 -2.53 -23.82 11.11
C GLU A 162 -3.79 -23.68 11.96
N ALA A 163 -4.03 -24.65 12.83
CA ALA A 163 -5.09 -24.66 13.83
C ALA A 163 -4.51 -24.74 15.23
N ILE A 164 -5.26 -24.23 16.20
CA ILE A 164 -4.90 -24.27 17.62
C ILE A 164 -5.96 -25.07 18.35
N ILE A 165 -5.53 -26.17 18.98
CA ILE A 165 -6.35 -26.85 19.99
C ILE A 165 -5.97 -26.24 21.32
N LYS A 166 -6.87 -25.42 21.87
CA LYS A 166 -6.65 -24.82 23.18
C LYS A 166 -6.67 -25.88 24.25
N LYS A 167 -5.81 -25.73 25.25
CA LYS A 167 -5.93 -26.50 26.48
C LYS A 167 -7.29 -26.21 27.10
N ILE A 168 -8.10 -27.25 27.27
CA ILE A 168 -9.34 -27.16 28.04
C ILE A 168 -8.90 -27.18 29.52
N ASN A 169 -9.20 -26.11 30.25
CA ASN A 169 -9.13 -26.10 31.71
C ASN A 169 -10.35 -26.82 32.29
#